data_AF-A0A9W7M2H3-F1
#
_entry.id   AF-A0A9W7M2H3-F1
#
_cell.length_a   1.000
_cell.length_b   1.000
_cell.length_c   1.000
_cell.angle_alpha   90.00
_cell.angle_beta   90.00
_cell.angle_gamma   90.00
#
_symmetry.space_group_name_H-M   'P 1'
#
loop_
_entity.id
_entity.type
_entity.pdbx_description
1 polymer ?
#
loop_
_entity_poly.entity_id
_entity_poly.type
_entity_poly.pdbx_seq_one_letter_code
_entity_poly.pdbx_strand_id
1 'polypeptide(L)'
;MEEITSENQFAFTKGRQILDCVLIANEAIDYVKRLNLEGVVFKVDFQRAYDTISWDFLDLMLTKFGFGDRWRKWLQSCISTASISILINGSPTDNFRIQRGLRQGCPLSPLIYNIVAEGLSLVLAKASKARFFSGVKIGSEDLEVTHLQFADDLIIFSGASFSEICNIKRIM
;
A
#
# COMPACT_ATOMS: atom_id res chain seq x y z
N MET A 1 -14.22 -0.65 5.40
CA MET A 1 -12.98 -0.45 4.61
C MET A 1 -12.66 1.03 4.51
N GLU A 2 -13.63 1.87 4.14
CA GLU A 2 -13.48 3.35 4.17
C GLU A 2 -13.05 3.91 5.54
N GLU A 3 -13.49 3.30 6.65
CA GLU A 3 -13.03 3.68 8.00
C GLU A 3 -11.61 3.20 8.37
N ILE A 4 -11.04 2.29 7.57
CA ILE A 4 -9.73 1.65 7.86
C ILE A 4 -8.65 2.20 6.94
N THR A 5 -8.95 2.37 5.66
CA THR A 5 -7.99 2.80 4.65
C THR A 5 -7.94 4.32 4.55
N SER A 6 -6.75 4.88 4.61
CA SER A 6 -6.49 6.32 4.41
C SER A 6 -7.00 6.82 3.05
N GLU A 7 -7.19 8.13 2.94
CA GLU A 7 -7.59 8.78 1.68
C GLU A 7 -6.58 8.56 0.54
N ASN A 8 -5.34 8.23 0.89
CA ASN A 8 -4.25 7.95 -0.03
C ASN A 8 -4.39 6.61 -0.78
N GLN A 9 -5.27 5.69 -0.37
CA GLN A 9 -5.49 4.40 -1.04
C GLN A 9 -6.71 4.46 -1.97
N PHE A 10 -6.49 4.31 -3.27
CA PHE A 10 -7.53 4.45 -4.29
C PHE A 10 -8.08 3.12 -4.80
N ALA A 11 -7.29 2.05 -4.79
CA ALA A 11 -7.74 0.79 -5.37
C ALA A 11 -8.74 0.09 -4.46
N PHE A 12 -9.68 -0.63 -5.10
CA PHE A 12 -10.69 -1.46 -4.43
C PHE A 12 -11.49 -0.75 -3.33
N THR A 13 -11.55 0.58 -3.39
CA THR A 13 -12.29 1.42 -2.46
C THR A 13 -13.43 2.06 -3.21
N LYS A 14 -14.64 1.97 -2.65
CA LYS A 14 -15.85 2.48 -3.30
C LYS A 14 -15.71 3.98 -3.53
N GLY A 15 -16.05 4.43 -4.73
CA GLY A 15 -16.01 5.85 -5.10
C GLY A 15 -14.62 6.40 -5.42
N ARG A 16 -13.56 5.58 -5.40
CA ARG A 16 -12.20 5.97 -5.80
C ARG A 16 -11.81 5.25 -7.08
N GLN A 17 -11.25 5.98 -8.03
CA GLN A 17 -10.85 5.48 -9.34
C GLN A 17 -9.37 5.72 -9.60
N ILE A 18 -8.79 4.94 -10.52
CA ILE A 18 -7.40 5.12 -10.93
C ILE A 18 -7.13 6.51 -11.51
N LEU A 19 -8.12 7.07 -12.21
CA LEU A 19 -8.03 8.41 -12.79
C LEU A 19 -7.90 9.50 -11.74
N ASP A 20 -8.48 9.32 -10.55
CA ASP A 20 -8.34 10.27 -9.44
C ASP A 20 -6.89 10.31 -8.96
N CYS A 21 -6.27 9.14 -8.77
CA CYS A 21 -4.87 9.01 -8.39
C CYS A 21 -3.93 9.64 -9.43
N VAL A 22 -4.18 9.38 -10.72
CA VAL A 22 -3.39 9.95 -11.83
C VAL A 22 -3.56 11.47 -11.91
N LEU A 23 -4.78 11.97 -11.71
CA LEU A 23 -5.06 13.41 -11.71
C LEU A 23 -4.29 14.11 -10.58
N ILE A 24 -4.42 13.62 -9.34
CA ILE A 24 -3.74 14.21 -8.18
C ILE A 24 -2.22 14.20 -8.37
N ALA A 25 -1.66 13.11 -8.88
CA ALA A 25 -0.23 13.02 -9.13
C ALA A 25 0.25 14.05 -10.18
N ASN A 26 -0.49 14.20 -11.28
CA ASN A 26 -0.16 15.16 -12.32
C ASN A 26 -0.26 16.61 -11.82
N GLU A 27 -1.33 16.95 -11.09
CA GLU A 27 -1.51 18.28 -10.50
C GLU A 27 -0.42 18.60 -9.48
N ALA A 28 -0.02 17.64 -8.65
CA ALA A 28 1.10 17.83 -7.71
C ALA A 28 2.42 18.12 -8.42
N ILE A 29 2.74 17.36 -9.47
CA ILE A 29 3.97 17.56 -10.26
C ILE A 29 3.93 18.90 -11.01
N ASP A 30 2.79 19.23 -11.63
CA ASP A 30 2.62 20.46 -12.37
C ASP A 30 2.70 21.69 -11.45
N TYR A 31 2.11 21.62 -10.25
CA TYR A 31 2.22 22.65 -9.22
C TYR A 31 3.69 22.93 -8.83
N VAL A 32 4.46 21.89 -8.52
CA VAL A 32 5.89 22.01 -8.21
C VAL A 32 6.66 22.66 -9.36
N LYS A 33 6.38 22.25 -10.60
CA LYS A 33 7.03 22.80 -11.81
C LYS A 33 6.68 24.28 -12.03
N ARG A 34 5.40 24.66 -11.95
CA ARG A 34 4.95 26.04 -12.17
C ARG A 34 5.53 27.02 -11.16
N LEU A 35 5.69 26.59 -9.92
CA LEU A 35 6.29 27.40 -8.85
C LEU A 35 7.82 27.32 -8.80
N ASN A 36 8.45 26.57 -9.72
CA ASN A 36 9.88 26.33 -9.75
C ASN A 36 10.44 25.85 -8.40
N LEU A 37 9.68 24.97 -7.74
CA LEU A 37 10.08 24.32 -6.49
C LEU A 37 10.89 23.07 -6.80
N GLU A 38 11.75 22.67 -5.86
CA GLU A 38 12.47 21.41 -5.94
C GLU A 38 11.70 20.30 -5.23
N GLY A 39 11.60 19.13 -5.87
CA GLY A 39 10.94 17.97 -5.30
C GLY A 39 11.33 16.67 -6.02
N VAL A 40 11.07 15.55 -5.36
CA VAL A 40 11.35 14.20 -5.87
C VAL A 40 10.08 13.38 -5.80
N VAL A 41 9.83 12.61 -6.86
CA VAL A 41 8.76 11.63 -6.94
C VAL A 41 9.39 10.24 -6.94
N PHE A 42 9.07 9.43 -5.94
CA PHE A 42 9.45 8.02 -5.89
C PHE A 42 8.29 7.19 -6.42
N LYS A 43 8.52 6.45 -7.51
CA LYS A 43 7.63 5.37 -7.92
C LYS A 43 8.18 4.07 -7.36
N VAL A 44 7.44 3.47 -6.43
CA VAL A 44 7.81 2.25 -5.72
C VAL A 44 6.95 1.10 -6.24
N ASP A 45 7.60 0.01 -6.63
CA ASP A 45 6.98 -1.22 -7.10
C ASP A 45 7.31 -2.36 -6.14
N PHE A 46 6.30 -3.07 -5.66
CA PHE A 46 6.49 -4.18 -4.72
C PHE A 46 6.63 -5.50 -5.45
N GLN A 47 7.81 -6.11 -5.35
CA GLN A 47 8.06 -7.41 -5.96
C GLN A 47 7.09 -8.48 -5.41
N ARG A 48 6.23 -9.01 -6.28
CA ARG A 48 5.24 -10.05 -5.94
C ARG A 48 4.41 -9.66 -4.71
N ALA A 49 3.82 -8.48 -4.75
CA ALA A 49 3.14 -7.85 -3.61
C ALA A 49 2.13 -8.77 -2.93
N TYR A 50 1.33 -9.52 -3.70
CA TYR A 50 0.37 -10.48 -3.15
C TYR A 50 1.04 -11.74 -2.61
N ASP A 51 2.08 -12.27 -3.24
CA ASP A 51 2.68 -13.56 -2.87
C ASP A 51 3.61 -13.47 -1.66
N THR A 52 3.99 -12.25 -1.26
CA THR A 52 4.99 -12.02 -0.20
C THR A 52 4.39 -11.57 1.13
N ILE A 53 3.06 -11.34 1.21
CA ILE A 53 2.37 -10.90 2.43
C ILE A 53 2.58 -11.88 3.58
N SER A 54 3.15 -11.40 4.69
CA SER A 54 3.21 -12.16 5.93
C SER A 54 1.84 -12.25 6.59
N TRP A 55 1.39 -13.48 6.90
CA TRP A 55 0.13 -13.70 7.61
C TRP A 55 0.18 -13.22 9.06
N ASP A 56 1.33 -13.30 9.71
CA ASP A 56 1.52 -12.78 11.06
C ASP A 56 1.38 -11.25 11.09
N PHE A 57 1.92 -10.57 10.08
CA PHE A 57 1.75 -9.12 9.95
C PHE A 57 0.29 -8.74 9.68
N LEU A 58 -0.39 -9.50 8.82
CA LEU A 58 -1.81 -9.30 8.57
C LEU A 58 -2.65 -9.48 9.84
N ASP A 59 -2.41 -10.53 10.64
CA ASP A 59 -3.12 -10.75 11.90
C ASP A 59 -2.85 -9.63 12.93
N LEU A 60 -1.61 -9.13 12.96
CA LEU A 60 -1.25 -7.94 13.75
C LEU A 60 -2.07 -6.71 13.32
N MET A 61 -2.14 -6.41 12.02
CA MET A 61 -2.90 -5.26 11.51
C MET A 61 -4.39 -5.41 11.80
N LEU A 62 -4.98 -6.59 11.58
CA LEU A 62 -6.38 -6.87 11.93
C LEU A 62 -6.64 -6.65 13.42
N THR A 63 -5.72 -7.10 14.28
CA THR A 63 -5.81 -6.87 15.72
C THR A 63 -5.77 -5.38 16.06
N LYS A 64 -4.86 -4.61 15.43
CA LYS A 64 -4.72 -3.16 15.65
C LYS A 64 -5.93 -2.37 15.17
N PHE A 65 -6.60 -2.83 14.11
CA PHE A 65 -7.87 -2.24 13.64
C PHE A 65 -9.11 -2.75 14.39
N GLY A 66 -8.93 -3.56 15.45
CA GLY A 66 -10.04 -3.97 16.32
C GLY A 66 -10.90 -5.11 15.76
N PHE A 67 -10.42 -5.88 14.77
CA PHE A 67 -11.15 -7.04 14.29
C PHE A 67 -11.19 -8.13 15.37
N GLY A 68 -12.41 -8.57 15.70
CA GLY A 68 -12.61 -9.61 16.70
C GLY A 68 -12.04 -10.98 16.29
N ASP A 69 -11.71 -11.81 17.29
CA ASP A 69 -11.04 -13.11 17.11
C ASP A 69 -11.73 -14.04 16.13
N ARG A 70 -13.07 -14.05 16.10
CA ARG A 70 -13.85 -14.88 15.18
C ARG A 70 -13.54 -14.52 13.72
N TRP A 71 -13.54 -13.22 13.40
CA TRP A 71 -13.24 -12.73 12.05
C TRP A 71 -11.81 -13.05 11.65
N ARG A 72 -10.84 -12.82 12.56
CA ARG A 72 -9.43 -13.14 12.31
C ARG A 72 -9.22 -14.63 12.04
N LYS A 73 -9.86 -15.52 12.82
CA LYS A 73 -9.81 -16.98 12.59
C LYS A 73 -10.41 -17.42 11.26
N TRP A 74 -11.52 -16.82 10.83
CA TRP A 74 -12.09 -17.09 9.52
C TRP A 74 -11.14 -16.68 8.40
N LEU A 75 -10.59 -15.47 8.49
CA LEU A 75 -9.65 -14.96 7.49
C LEU A 75 -8.37 -15.80 7.43
N GLN A 76 -7.81 -16.17 8.59
CA GLN A 76 -6.67 -17.08 8.68
C GLN A 76 -6.97 -18.42 8.01
N SER A 77 -8.17 -18.97 8.22
CA SER A 77 -8.60 -20.22 7.58
C SER A 77 -8.70 -20.07 6.05
N CYS A 78 -9.21 -18.93 5.55
CA CYS A 78 -9.31 -18.67 4.12
C CYS A 78 -7.95 -18.61 3.41
N ILE A 79 -6.92 -18.07 4.08
CA ILE A 79 -5.59 -17.88 3.47
C ILE A 79 -4.65 -19.08 3.68
N SER A 80 -4.76 -19.79 4.81
CA SER A 80 -3.77 -20.81 5.21
C SER A 80 -4.11 -22.26 4.84
N THR A 81 -5.35 -22.55 4.46
CA THR A 81 -5.79 -23.92 4.15
C THR A 81 -5.50 -24.33 2.70
N ALA A 82 -5.11 -23.39 1.85
CA ALA A 82 -4.81 -23.66 0.45
C ALA A 82 -3.51 -24.47 0.30
N SER A 83 -3.51 -25.40 -0.66
CA SER A 83 -2.32 -26.10 -1.16
C SER A 83 -2.21 -25.92 -2.67
N ILE A 84 -0.99 -25.99 -3.18
CA ILE A 84 -0.66 -25.79 -4.59
C ILE A 84 0.18 -26.99 -5.06
N SER A 85 0.02 -27.37 -6.32
CA SER A 85 0.97 -28.18 -7.10
C SER A 85 1.43 -27.40 -8.32
N ILE A 86 2.63 -27.70 -8.81
CA ILE A 86 3.18 -27.10 -10.03
C ILE A 86 2.91 -28.07 -11.18
N LEU A 87 2.45 -27.56 -12.32
CA LEU A 87 2.31 -28.37 -13.52
C LEU A 87 3.64 -28.40 -14.28
N ILE A 88 4.22 -29.59 -14.45
CA ILE A 88 5.41 -29.83 -15.28
C ILE A 88 4.96 -30.64 -16.49
N ASN A 89 5.05 -30.04 -17.69
CA ASN A 89 4.56 -30.63 -18.94
C ASN A 89 3.10 -31.13 -18.85
N GLY A 90 2.25 -30.36 -18.18
CA GLY A 90 0.83 -30.69 -17.97
C GLY A 90 0.55 -31.71 -16.86
N SER A 91 1.58 -32.30 -16.25
CA SER A 91 1.44 -33.24 -15.14
C SER A 91 1.68 -32.54 -13.79
N PRO A 92 0.79 -32.69 -12.79
CA PRO A 92 0.98 -32.06 -11.48
C PRO A 92 2.09 -32.72 -10.67
N THR A 93 2.88 -31.90 -9.97
CA THR A 93 3.76 -32.36 -8.89
C THR A 93 2.98 -32.71 -7.63
N ASP A 94 3.68 -33.19 -6.60
CA ASP A 94 3.13 -33.29 -5.26
C ASP A 94 2.64 -31.92 -4.76
N ASN A 95 1.57 -31.97 -3.95
CA ASN A 95 0.99 -30.79 -3.33
C ASN A 95 1.86 -30.31 -2.17
N PHE A 96 2.01 -29.00 -2.04
CA PHE A 96 2.64 -28.34 -0.89
C PHE A 96 1.75 -27.22 -0.37
N ARG A 97 1.92 -26.89 0.91
CA ARG A 97 1.16 -25.81 1.57
C ARG A 97 1.84 -24.47 1.34
N ILE A 98 1.01 -23.44 1.15
CA ILE A 98 1.47 -22.06 1.15
C ILE A 98 1.74 -21.63 2.60
N GLN A 99 2.76 -20.78 2.82
CA GLN A 99 3.10 -20.27 4.15
C GLN A 99 2.95 -18.75 4.27
N ARG A 100 2.75 -18.05 3.15
CA ARG A 100 2.58 -16.60 3.07
C ARG A 100 1.87 -16.22 1.77
N GLY A 101 1.42 -14.99 1.70
CA GLY A 101 0.83 -14.42 0.50
C GLY A 101 -0.68 -14.61 0.41
N LEU A 102 -1.25 -13.99 -0.61
CA LEU A 102 -2.67 -13.92 -0.87
C LEU A 102 -2.96 -14.53 -2.24
N ARG A 103 -4.07 -15.24 -2.35
CA ARG A 103 -4.43 -15.94 -3.59
C ARG A 103 -4.89 -14.95 -4.66
N GLN A 104 -4.13 -14.82 -5.73
CA GLN A 104 -4.56 -14.04 -6.91
C GLN A 104 -5.86 -14.63 -7.50
N GLY A 105 -6.77 -13.74 -7.91
CA GLY A 105 -8.11 -14.11 -8.37
C GLY A 105 -9.10 -14.43 -7.24
N CYS A 106 -8.69 -14.42 -5.96
CA CYS A 106 -9.62 -14.46 -4.84
C CYS A 106 -10.26 -13.07 -4.66
N PRO A 107 -11.60 -12.94 -4.60
CA PRO A 107 -12.28 -11.66 -4.41
C PRO A 107 -11.91 -10.93 -3.10
N LEU A 108 -11.44 -11.65 -2.08
CA LEU A 108 -11.06 -11.06 -0.79
C LEU A 108 -9.63 -10.51 -0.79
N SER A 109 -8.74 -11.08 -1.60
CA SER A 109 -7.32 -10.74 -1.56
C SER A 109 -7.01 -9.25 -1.78
N PRO A 110 -7.68 -8.53 -2.69
CA PRO A 110 -7.45 -7.09 -2.84
C PRO A 110 -7.79 -6.27 -1.59
N LEU A 111 -8.89 -6.61 -0.92
CA LEU A 111 -9.32 -5.93 0.31
C LEU A 111 -8.36 -6.21 1.47
N ILE A 112 -7.87 -7.45 1.57
CA ILE A 112 -6.87 -7.85 2.56
C ILE A 112 -5.53 -7.15 2.30
N TYR A 113 -5.14 -7.03 1.04
CA TYR A 113 -3.94 -6.30 0.64
C TYR A 113 -4.01 -4.84 1.09
N ASN A 114 -5.15 -4.17 0.87
CA ASN A 114 -5.33 -2.78 1.32
C ASN A 114 -5.14 -2.61 2.84
N ILE A 115 -5.57 -3.58 3.66
CA ILE A 115 -5.34 -3.55 5.12
C ILE A 115 -3.85 -3.61 5.47
N VAL A 116 -3.07 -4.40 4.73
CA VAL A 116 -1.63 -4.51 4.91
C VAL A 116 -0.90 -3.26 4.42
N ALA A 117 -1.26 -2.77 3.23
CA ALA A 117 -0.70 -1.56 2.63
C ALA A 117 -0.98 -0.31 3.47
N GLU A 118 -2.10 -0.29 4.20
CA GLU A 118 -2.45 0.78 5.14
C GLU A 118 -1.39 0.93 6.24
N GLY A 119 -0.75 -0.17 6.67
CA GLY A 119 0.34 -0.10 7.64
C GLY A 119 1.48 0.79 7.16
N LEU A 120 1.83 0.70 5.87
CA LEU A 120 2.85 1.57 5.28
C LEU A 120 2.36 3.01 5.11
N SER A 121 1.12 3.21 4.67
CA SER A 121 0.48 4.53 4.58
C SER A 121 0.56 5.28 5.91
N LEU A 122 0.21 4.62 7.01
CA LEU A 122 0.26 5.20 8.35
C LEU A 122 1.68 5.56 8.79
N VAL A 123 2.68 4.75 8.43
CA VAL A 123 4.10 5.05 8.72
C VAL A 123 4.58 6.28 7.93
N LEU A 124 4.24 6.37 6.64
CA LEU A 124 4.56 7.53 5.80
C LEU A 124 3.89 8.80 6.33
N ALA A 125 2.60 8.73 6.66
CA ALA A 125 1.86 9.85 7.24
C ALA A 125 2.48 10.31 8.57
N LYS A 126 2.85 9.37 9.44
CA LYS A 126 3.52 9.67 10.71
C LYS A 126 4.89 10.31 10.50
N ALA A 127 5.66 9.84 9.51
CA ALA A 127 6.98 10.38 9.21
C ALA A 127 6.92 11.79 8.62
N SER A 128 5.97 12.07 7.71
CA SER A 128 5.71 13.43 7.21
C SER A 128 5.26 14.37 8.33
N LYS A 129 4.33 13.94 9.20
CA LYS A 129 3.89 14.74 10.36
C LYS A 129 5.05 15.05 11.32
N ALA A 130 5.99 14.13 11.48
CA ALA A 130 7.21 14.32 12.27
C ALA A 130 8.32 15.08 11.52
N ARG A 131 8.05 15.61 10.32
CA ARG A 131 8.97 16.40 9.48
C ARG A 131 10.22 15.63 9.04
N PHE A 132 10.16 14.31 8.95
CA PHE A 132 11.26 13.52 8.35
C PHE A 132 11.35 13.68 6.83
N PHE A 133 10.21 13.97 6.19
CA PHE A 133 10.12 14.40 4.80
C PHE A 133 8.88 15.29 4.61
N SER A 134 8.86 16.02 3.49
CA SER A 134 7.78 16.92 3.12
C SER A 134 7.09 16.46 1.84
N GLY A 135 5.77 16.41 1.82
CA GLY A 135 4.98 16.19 0.61
C GLY A 135 4.86 17.45 -0.25
N VAL A 136 4.06 17.38 -1.31
CA VAL A 136 3.68 18.56 -2.10
C VAL A 136 2.53 19.28 -1.42
N LYS A 137 2.74 20.52 -1.01
CA LYS A 137 1.67 21.40 -0.52
C LYS A 137 0.99 22.07 -1.70
N ILE A 138 -0.32 21.88 -1.85
CA ILE A 138 -1.08 22.41 -2.99
C ILE A 138 -2.13 23.40 -2.47
N GLY A 139 -2.07 24.66 -2.92
CA GLY A 139 -3.06 25.67 -2.57
C GLY A 139 -2.86 26.26 -1.16
N SER A 140 -3.91 26.26 -0.33
CA SER A 140 -3.86 26.71 1.07
C SER A 140 -3.02 25.76 1.93
N GLU A 141 -2.45 26.26 3.04
CA GLU A 141 -1.42 25.56 3.83
C GLU A 141 -1.80 24.15 4.36
N ASP A 142 -3.08 23.79 4.35
CA ASP A 142 -3.61 22.56 4.96
C ASP A 142 -3.60 21.31 4.05
N LEU A 143 -3.41 21.45 2.73
CA LEU A 143 -3.42 20.30 1.82
C LEU A 143 -1.99 19.88 1.42
N GLU A 144 -1.51 18.80 2.03
CA GLU A 144 -0.21 18.19 1.74
C GLU A 144 -0.37 16.77 1.16
N VAL A 145 0.04 16.60 -0.10
CA VAL A 145 0.05 15.30 -0.78
C VAL A 145 1.40 14.62 -0.53
N THR A 146 1.43 13.59 0.31
CA THR A 146 2.66 12.87 0.68
C THR A 146 2.85 11.60 -0.14
N HIS A 147 1.78 10.83 -0.38
CA HIS A 147 1.83 9.60 -1.14
C HIS A 147 0.47 9.24 -1.72
N LEU A 148 0.46 8.41 -2.75
CA LEU A 148 -0.73 7.88 -3.40
C LEU A 148 -0.51 6.39 -3.65
N GLN A 149 -1.52 5.59 -3.34
CA GLN A 149 -1.52 4.14 -3.53
C GLN A 149 -2.66 3.74 -4.45
N PHE A 150 -2.35 2.88 -5.41
CA PHE A 150 -3.35 2.16 -6.19
C PHE A 150 -2.95 0.69 -6.23
N ALA A 151 -3.56 -0.12 -5.38
CA ALA A 151 -3.16 -1.51 -5.18
C ALA A 151 -1.68 -1.55 -4.75
N ASP A 152 -0.84 -2.26 -5.47
CA ASP A 152 0.60 -2.38 -5.24
C ASP A 152 1.44 -1.24 -5.82
N ASP A 153 0.88 -0.38 -6.67
CA ASP A 153 1.58 0.84 -7.11
C ASP A 153 1.58 1.90 -5.99
N LEU A 154 2.77 2.36 -5.61
CA LEU A 154 2.96 3.44 -4.64
C LEU A 154 3.76 4.59 -5.25
N ILE A 155 3.21 5.81 -5.15
CA ILE A 155 3.89 7.05 -5.48
C ILE A 155 4.12 7.82 -4.18
N ILE A 156 5.34 8.26 -3.91
CA ILE A 156 5.68 9.11 -2.76
C ILE A 156 6.24 10.43 -3.29
N PHE A 157 5.74 11.53 -2.72
CA PHE A 157 6.24 12.88 -2.96
C PHE A 157 7.11 13.33 -1.80
N SER A 158 8.24 13.95 -2.14
CA SER A 158 9.24 14.41 -1.17
C SER A 158 9.85 15.75 -1.58
N GLY A 159 10.33 16.51 -0.60
CA GLY A 159 11.37 17.52 -0.83
C GLY A 159 12.66 16.88 -1.39
N ALA A 160 13.46 17.69 -2.09
CA ALA A 160 14.66 17.22 -2.80
C ALA A 160 15.92 17.09 -1.90
N SER A 161 15.82 17.42 -0.61
CA SER A 161 16.98 17.37 0.27
C SER A 161 17.47 15.92 0.47
N PHE A 162 18.78 15.73 0.51
CA PHE A 162 19.37 14.39 0.66
C PHE A 162 18.92 13.68 1.95
N SER A 163 18.68 14.46 3.02
CA SER A 163 18.17 13.94 4.30
C SER A 163 16.78 13.32 4.14
N GLU A 164 15.87 14.00 3.44
CA GLU A 164 14.50 13.51 3.20
C GLU A 164 14.50 12.24 2.34
N ILE A 165 15.28 12.24 1.26
CA ILE A 165 15.48 11.06 0.40
C ILE A 165 15.98 9.86 1.22
N CYS A 166 16.97 10.09 2.10
CA CYS A 166 17.48 9.04 2.98
C CYS A 166 16.45 8.56 4.01
N ASN A 167 15.60 9.46 4.52
CA ASN A 167 14.55 9.08 5.46
C ASN A 167 13.47 8.24 4.79
N ILE A 168 13.05 8.57 3.57
CA ILE A 168 12.12 7.74 2.79
C ILE A 168 12.72 6.35 2.56
N LYS A 169 13.99 6.28 2.16
CA LYS A 169 14.70 5.01 1.99
C LYS A 169 14.75 4.15 3.26
N ARG A 170 14.73 4.75 4.46
CA ARG A 170 14.72 4.01 5.74
C ARG A 170 13.33 3.50 6.12
N ILE A 171 12.28 4.13 5.59
CA ILE A 171 10.90 3.72 5.81
C ILE A 171 10.56 2.51 4.92
N MET A 172 11.09 2.49 3.70
CA MET A 172 11.01 1.36 2.77
C MET A 172 11.92 0.22 3.20
#